data_AF-X0TV50-F1
#
_entry.id   AF-X0TV50-F1
#
_cell.length_a   1.000
_cell.length_b   1.000
_cell.length_c   1.000
_cell.angle_alpha   90.00
_cell.angle_beta   90.00
_cell.angle_gamma   90.00
#
_symmetry.space_group_name_H-M   'P 1'
#
loop_
_entity.id
_entity.type
_entity.pdbx_description
1 polymer ?
#
loop_
_entity_poly.entity_id
_entity_poly.type
_entity_poly.pdbx_seq_one_letter_code
_entity_poly.pdbx_strand_id
1 'polypeptide(L)'
;MNREKVRIKKLLSVLPKRAICAEIGVWKGAFAEQLLKEFKPKKLYLIDPYKFMPTYSHRLYGGAIAKNQHDMDKIFEDVSAKFLNKE
;
A
#
# COMPACT_ATOMS: atom_id res chain seq x y z
N MET A 1 5.82 22.88 5.12
CA MET A 1 4.95 21.90 4.42
C MET A 1 5.76 20.62 4.22
N ASN A 2 5.32 19.47 4.76
CA ASN A 2 6.09 18.21 4.75
C ASN A 2 6.37 17.74 3.30
N ARG A 3 7.62 17.36 2.95
CA ARG A 3 8.05 17.09 1.57
C ARG A 3 7.23 15.99 0.88
N GLU A 4 6.79 14.97 1.61
CA GLU A 4 5.91 13.91 1.09
C GLU A 4 4.56 14.44 0.62
N LYS A 5 3.90 15.29 1.42
CA LYS A 5 2.60 15.87 1.07
C LYS A 5 2.67 16.69 -0.22
N VAL A 6 3.80 17.34 -0.49
CA VAL A 6 4.02 18.11 -1.73
C VAL A 6 4.10 17.18 -2.95
N ARG A 7 4.80 16.04 -2.82
CA ARG A 7 4.94 15.07 -3.91
C ARG A 7 3.61 14.40 -4.24
N ILE A 8 2.86 13.97 -3.23
CA ILE A 8 1.54 13.37 -3.42
C ILE A 8 0.61 14.36 -4.11
N LYS A 9 0.51 15.60 -3.62
CA LYS A 9 -0.36 16.63 -4.23
C LYS A 9 -0.02 16.89 -5.70
N LYS A 10 1.26 16.91 -6.06
CA LYS A 10 1.71 17.09 -7.45
C LYS A 10 1.33 15.89 -8.32
N LEU A 11 1.50 14.66 -7.82
CA LEU A 11 1.03 13.45 -8.51
C LEU A 11 -0.49 13.49 -8.71
N LEU A 12 -1.25 13.79 -7.66
CA LEU A 12 -2.71 13.84 -7.72
C LEU A 12 -3.23 14.90 -8.69
N SER A 13 -2.50 16.01 -8.89
CA SER A 13 -2.90 17.06 -9.83
C SER A 13 -2.85 16.66 -11.31
N VAL A 14 -2.09 15.61 -11.65
CA VAL A 14 -1.95 15.13 -13.04
C VAL A 14 -2.73 13.84 -13.31
N LEU A 15 -3.27 13.20 -12.27
CA LEU A 15 -4.05 11.98 -12.43
C LEU A 15 -5.45 12.28 -12.98
N PRO A 16 -5.97 11.46 -13.91
CA PRO A 16 -7.34 11.59 -14.40
C PRO A 16 -8.34 11.45 -13.25
N LYS A 17 -9.38 12.29 -13.21
CA LYS A 17 -10.43 12.19 -12.19
C LYS A 17 -11.13 10.82 -12.29
N ARG A 18 -11.42 10.21 -11.13
CA ARG A 18 -12.09 8.89 -11.03
C ARG A 18 -11.38 7.79 -11.84
N ALA A 19 -10.05 7.85 -11.95
CA ALA A 19 -9.28 6.81 -12.59
C ALA A 19 -9.43 5.45 -11.88
N ILE A 20 -9.15 4.38 -12.62
CA ILE A 20 -8.86 3.06 -12.07
C ILE A 20 -7.34 3.01 -11.86
N CYS A 21 -6.91 2.76 -10.63
CA CYS A 21 -5.50 2.85 -10.24
C CYS A 21 -5.00 1.52 -9.66
N ALA A 22 -3.69 1.33 -9.67
CA ALA A 22 -3.00 0.27 -8.95
C ALA A 22 -1.86 0.86 -8.14
N GLU A 23 -1.78 0.49 -6.86
CA GLU A 23 -0.63 0.74 -6.00
C GLU A 23 0.22 -0.52 -5.94
N ILE A 24 1.52 -0.35 -6.16
CA ILE A 24 2.52 -1.42 -6.09
C ILE A 24 3.41 -1.14 -4.87
N GLY A 25 3.53 -2.12 -3.97
CA GLY A 25 4.25 -1.97 -2.71
C GLY A 25 3.39 -1.33 -1.61
N VAL A 26 2.23 -1.93 -1.35
CA VAL A 26 1.20 -1.44 -0.43
C VAL A 26 1.63 -1.50 1.03
N TRP A 27 2.41 -2.52 1.39
CA TRP A 27 2.83 -2.82 2.76
C TRP A 27 1.64 -2.83 3.75
N LYS A 28 1.51 -1.82 4.61
CA LYS A 28 0.43 -1.63 5.61
C LYS A 28 -0.71 -0.72 5.11
N GLY A 29 -0.65 -0.27 3.86
CA GLY A 29 -1.73 0.49 3.21
C GLY A 29 -1.88 1.94 3.66
N ALA A 30 -0.85 2.56 4.25
CA ALA A 30 -0.92 3.97 4.67
C ALA A 30 -1.12 4.93 3.48
N PHE A 31 -0.46 4.65 2.35
CA PHE A 31 -0.60 5.45 1.14
C PHE A 31 -1.93 5.20 0.42
N ALA A 32 -2.36 3.93 0.31
CA ALA A 32 -3.70 3.56 -0.15
C ALA A 32 -4.81 4.35 0.54
N GLU A 33 -4.72 4.51 1.87
CA GLU A 33 -5.70 5.24 2.66
C GLU A 33 -5.73 6.74 2.32
N GLN A 34 -4.57 7.34 2.05
CA GLN A 34 -4.48 8.73 1.58
C GLN A 34 -5.05 8.89 0.16
N LEU A 35 -4.77 7.95 -0.75
CA LEU A 35 -5.31 7.97 -2.10
C LEU A 35 -6.84 7.88 -2.09
N LEU A 36 -7.42 6.97 -1.30
CA LEU A 36 -8.87 6.85 -1.17
C LEU A 36 -9.51 8.13 -0.61
N LYS A 37 -8.86 8.76 0.38
CA LYS A 37 -9.37 9.99 1.02
C LYS A 37 -9.27 11.22 0.14
N GLU A 38 -8.11 11.45 -0.48
CA GLU A 38 -7.81 12.70 -1.19
C GLU A 38 -8.14 12.63 -2.68
N PHE A 39 -7.86 11.50 -3.35
CA PHE A 39 -7.99 11.36 -4.80
C PHE A 39 -9.32 10.74 -5.24
N LYS A 40 -9.92 9.89 -4.40
CA LYS A 40 -11.20 9.22 -4.66
C LYS A 40 -11.24 8.52 -6.04
N PRO A 41 -10.34 7.53 -6.27
CA PRO A 41 -10.34 6.76 -7.52
C PRO A 41 -11.66 6.00 -7.68
N LYS A 42 -12.01 5.63 -8.92
CA LYS A 42 -13.16 4.75 -9.17
C LYS A 42 -12.91 3.35 -8.62
N LYS A 43 -11.66 2.89 -8.70
CA LYS A 43 -11.18 1.62 -8.15
C LYS A 43 -9.69 1.72 -7.88
N LEU A 44 -9.24 1.15 -6.77
CA LEU A 44 -7.82 1.07 -6.40
C LEU A 44 -7.46 -0.39 -6.19
N TYR A 45 -6.58 -0.93 -7.04
CA TYR A 45 -5.96 -2.24 -6.85
C TYR A 45 -4.75 -2.09 -5.93
N LEU A 46 -4.63 -2.99 -4.98
CA LEU A 46 -3.52 -3.04 -4.01
C LEU A 46 -2.68 -4.27 -4.31
N ILE A 47 -1.41 -4.09 -4.67
CA ILE A 47 -0.51 -5.15 -5.10
C ILE A 47 0.76 -5.12 -4.25
N ASP A 48 1.01 -6.20 -3.49
CA ASP A 48 2.25 -6.38 -2.73
C ASP A 48 2.62 -7.87 -2.64
N PRO A 49 3.89 -8.25 -2.81
CA PRO A 49 4.34 -9.61 -2.55
C PRO A 49 4.44 -9.91 -1.05
N TYR A 50 3.41 -10.56 -0.50
CA TYR A 50 3.40 -11.01 0.90
C TYR A 50 4.18 -12.30 1.19
N LYS A 51 4.96 -12.81 0.23
CA LYS A 51 5.78 -14.01 0.46
C LYS A 51 7.07 -13.65 1.20
N PHE A 52 7.27 -14.23 2.37
CA PHE A 52 8.54 -14.16 3.08
C PHE A 52 9.59 -15.00 2.34
N MET A 53 10.76 -14.39 2.11
CA MET A 53 11.86 -15.04 1.40
C MET A 53 13.10 -15.07 2.30
N PRO A 54 13.38 -16.20 2.99
CA PRO A 54 14.51 -16.32 3.92
C PRO A 54 15.87 -16.00 3.29
N THR A 55 16.03 -16.27 1.98
CA THR A 55 17.23 -15.94 1.20
C THR A 55 17.52 -14.45 1.11
N TYR A 56 16.56 -13.60 1.49
CA TYR A 56 16.69 -12.15 1.47
C TYR A 56 16.43 -11.54 2.86
N SER A 57 17.07 -12.09 3.89
CA SER A 57 16.92 -11.70 5.30
C SER A 57 17.19 -10.21 5.59
N HIS A 58 17.96 -9.52 4.76
CA HIS A 58 18.25 -8.09 4.91
C HIS A 58 17.24 -7.15 4.25
N ARG A 59 16.15 -7.66 3.65
CA ARG A 59 15.07 -6.81 3.15
C ARG A 59 14.40 -6.08 4.30
N LEU A 60 14.09 -4.80 4.09
CA LEU A 60 13.44 -3.95 5.10
C LEU A 60 12.13 -4.58 5.60
N TYR A 61 11.19 -4.84 4.70
CA TYR A 61 9.83 -5.22 5.06
C TYR A 61 9.68 -6.72 5.38
N GLY A 62 10.18 -7.61 4.51
CA GLY A 62 10.13 -9.08 4.67
C GLY A 62 11.45 -9.70 5.14
N GLY A 63 12.10 -9.09 6.12
CA GLY A 63 13.36 -9.57 6.69
C GLY A 63 13.64 -8.91 8.05
N ALA A 64 13.99 -7.64 8.04
CA ALA A 64 14.29 -6.88 9.25
C ALA A 64 13.04 -6.60 10.11
N ILE A 65 11.89 -6.33 9.47
CA ILE A 65 10.62 -6.05 10.16
C ILE A 65 9.78 -7.32 10.33
N ALA A 66 9.29 -7.92 9.23
CA ALA A 66 8.62 -9.21 9.25
C ALA A 66 9.68 -10.32 9.16
N LYS A 67 9.74 -11.19 10.17
CA LYS A 67 10.83 -12.17 10.36
C LYS A 67 10.50 -13.55 9.82
N ASN A 68 9.26 -13.77 9.42
CA ASN A 68 8.77 -15.05 8.91
C ASN A 68 7.51 -14.82 8.05
N GLN A 69 6.99 -15.92 7.48
CA GLN A 69 5.78 -15.88 6.64
C GLN A 69 4.55 -15.44 7.42
N HIS A 70 4.40 -15.87 8.68
CA HIS A 70 3.27 -15.51 9.52
C HIS A 70 3.16 -13.99 9.74
N ASP A 71 4.28 -13.30 9.94
CA ASP A 71 4.32 -11.84 10.06
C ASP A 71 3.83 -11.16 8.77
N MET A 72 4.21 -11.70 7.60
CA MET A 72 3.78 -11.17 6.30
C MET A 72 2.29 -11.46 6.04
N ASP A 73 1.82 -12.66 6.39
CA ASP A 73 0.41 -13.06 6.27
C ASP A 73 -0.47 -12.14 7.13
N LYS A 74 -0.04 -11.84 8.35
CA LYS A 74 -0.75 -10.91 9.23
C LYS A 74 -0.89 -9.52 8.59
N ILE A 75 0.16 -9.01 7.94
CA ILE A 75 0.08 -7.72 7.23
C ILE A 75 -0.92 -7.80 6.08
N PHE A 76 -0.92 -8.90 5.32
CA PHE A 76 -1.90 -9.12 4.25
C PHE A 76 -3.33 -9.15 4.77
N GLU A 77 -3.58 -9.86 5.86
CA GLU A 77 -4.89 -9.95 6.52
C GLU A 77 -5.35 -8.58 7.01
N ASP A 78 -4.48 -7.82 7.67
CA ASP A 78 -4.78 -6.47 8.17
C ASP A 78 -5.14 -5.52 7.01
N VAL A 79 -4.39 -5.55 5.91
CA VAL A 79 -4.70 -4.75 4.70
C VAL A 79 -6.00 -5.19 4.07
N SER A 80 -6.21 -6.49 3.92
CA SER A 80 -7.44 -7.06 3.34
C SER A 80 -8.67 -6.65 4.15
N ALA A 81 -8.63 -6.81 5.47
CA ALA A 81 -9.71 -6.42 6.37
C ALA A 81 -10.00 -4.91 6.29
N LYS A 82 -8.96 -4.09 6.13
CA LYS A 82 -9.07 -2.63 6.08
C LYS A 82 -9.72 -2.11 4.78
N PHE A 83 -9.53 -2.78 3.65
CA PHE A 83 -9.92 -2.26 2.34
C PHE A 83 -10.98 -3.09 1.59
N LEU A 84 -11.17 -4.37 1.90
CA LEU A 84 -12.15 -5.21 1.20
C LEU A 84 -13.57 -5.12 1.76
N ASN A 85 -13.74 -4.70 3.03
CA ASN A 85 -15.05 -4.59 3.69
C ASN A 85 -15.71 -3.20 3.60
N LYS A 86 -15.27 -2.35 2.67
CA LYS A 86 -15.81 -1.00 2.46
C LYS A 86 -16.66 -0.97 1.20
N GLU A 87 -17.90 -1.46 1.31
CA GLU A 87 -18.97 -1.19 0.36
C GLU A 87 -19.83 0.00 0.81
#